data_AF-A0A2M7WQD3-F1
#
_entry.id   AF-A0A2M7WQD3-F1
#
_cell.length_a   1.000
_cell.length_b   1.000
_cell.length_c   1.000
_cell.angle_alpha   90.00
_cell.angle_beta   90.00
_cell.angle_gamma   90.00
#
_symmetry.space_group_name_H-M   'P 1'
#
loop_
_entity.id
_entity.type
_entity.pdbx_description
1 polymer ?
#
loop_
_entity_poly.entity_id
_entity_poly.type
_entity_poly.pdbx_seq_one_letter_code
_entity_poly.pdbx_strand_id
1 'polypeptide(L)'
;MKTTTPHWIAIGLLISVLAAGAFKVIVLGNTEKADDGRTAVILEPAERQAVLEEMRLLLETTQTVVEALANDDLAAVEAAARPIGSAAIATVDFRLRAKLPLEF
;
A
#
# COMPACT_ATOMS: atom_id res chain seq x y z
N MET A 1 11.23 52.47 16.57
CA MET A 1 10.49 51.24 16.97
C MET A 1 10.64 50.24 15.82
N LYS A 2 11.44 49.19 15.99
CA LYS A 2 11.70 48.19 14.94
C LYS A 2 10.44 47.33 14.77
N THR A 3 9.68 47.58 13.72
CA THR A 3 8.52 46.78 13.33
C THR A 3 9.02 45.43 12.82
N THR A 4 8.83 44.38 13.60
CA THR A 4 9.13 43.00 13.22
C THR A 4 8.11 42.50 12.19
N THR A 5 8.37 42.76 10.92
CA THR A 5 7.79 42.06 9.75
C THR A 5 8.51 40.72 9.53
N PRO A 6 7.99 39.74 8.77
CA PRO A 6 6.66 39.16 8.65
C PRO A 6 6.79 37.62 8.69
N HIS A 7 7.58 37.07 9.63
CA HIS A 7 7.95 35.64 9.62
C HIS A 7 6.75 34.69 9.70
N TRP A 8 5.65 35.10 10.34
CA TRP A 8 4.42 34.31 10.36
C TRP A 8 3.76 34.15 8.98
N ILE A 9 3.96 35.09 8.06
CA ILE A 9 3.50 34.96 6.66
C ILE A 9 4.35 33.90 5.95
N ALA A 10 5.67 33.95 6.11
CA ALA A 10 6.57 32.95 5.53
C ALA A 10 6.31 31.55 6.11
N ILE A 11 6.11 31.46 7.43
CA ILE A 11 5.75 30.21 8.12
C ILE A 11 4.39 29.72 7.64
N GLY A 12 3.38 30.58 7.55
CA GLY A 12 2.05 30.23 7.06
C GLY A 12 2.06 29.73 5.62
N LEU A 13 2.82 30.39 4.73
CA LEU A 13 3.02 29.95 3.36
C LEU A 13 3.68 28.57 3.32
N LEU A 14 4.73 28.37 4.11
CA LEU A 14 5.47 27.11 4.15
C LEU A 14 4.62 25.96 4.69
N ILE A 15 3.82 26.20 5.74
CA ILE A 15 2.84 25.23 6.26
C ILE A 15 1.79 24.91 5.20
N SER A 16 1.27 25.91 4.48
CA SER A 16 0.29 25.68 3.41
C SER A 16 0.85 24.80 2.28
N VAL A 17 2.10 25.03 1.88
CA VAL A 17 2.77 24.21 0.85
C VAL A 17 2.99 22.78 1.35
N LEU A 18 3.46 22.61 2.58
CA LEU A 18 3.64 21.29 3.18
C LEU A 18 2.30 20.56 3.35
N ALA A 19 1.24 21.24 3.77
CA ALA A 19 -0.09 20.68 3.91
C ALA A 19 -0.68 20.26 2.55
N ALA A 20 -0.50 21.05 1.50
CA ALA A 20 -0.95 20.70 0.15
C ALA A 20 -0.17 19.49 -0.43
N GLY A 21 1.15 19.44 -0.21
CA GLY A 21 1.99 18.30 -0.59
C GLY A 21 1.59 17.03 0.15
N ALA A 22 1.42 17.13 1.48
CA ALA A 22 0.94 16.03 2.31
C ALA A 22 -0.46 15.57 1.89
N PHE A 23 -1.38 16.49 1.61
CA PHE A 23 -2.72 16.15 1.12
C PHE A 23 -2.68 15.43 -0.23
N LYS A 24 -1.86 15.88 -1.18
CA LYS A 24 -1.69 15.19 -2.47
C LYS A 24 -1.14 13.77 -2.28
N VAL A 25 -0.12 13.61 -1.43
CA VAL A 25 0.54 12.31 -1.21
C VAL A 25 -0.32 11.35 -0.39
N ILE A 26 -1.04 11.85 0.62
CA ILE A 26 -1.80 11.03 1.59
C ILE A 26 -3.24 10.79 1.12
N VAL A 27 -3.92 11.81 0.56
CA VAL A 27 -5.36 11.74 0.25
C VAL A 27 -5.63 11.39 -1.20
N LEU A 28 -4.93 12.00 -2.15
CA LEU A 28 -5.08 11.62 -3.57
C LEU A 28 -4.28 10.36 -3.91
N GLY A 29 -3.22 10.08 -3.14
CA GLY A 29 -2.30 8.98 -3.41
C GLY A 29 -1.75 9.01 -4.83
N ASN A 30 -1.37 7.85 -5.34
CA ASN A 30 -1.11 7.64 -6.77
C ASN A 30 -2.29 6.88 -7.38
N THR A 31 -3.51 7.43 -7.24
CA THR A 31 -4.74 6.76 -7.65
C THR A 31 -5.53 7.55 -8.68
N GLU A 32 -6.27 6.86 -9.55
CA GLU A 32 -7.20 7.46 -10.50
C GLU A 32 -8.52 6.71 -10.54
N LYS A 33 -9.57 7.34 -11.08
CA LYS A 33 -10.84 6.65 -11.30
C LYS A 33 -10.76 5.82 -12.57
N ALA A 34 -10.91 4.52 -12.47
CA ALA A 34 -11.00 3.61 -13.60
C ALA A 34 -12.35 3.75 -14.32
N ASP A 35 -12.39 3.35 -15.59
CA ASP A 35 -13.61 3.37 -16.42
C ASP A 35 -14.75 2.52 -15.84
N ASP A 36 -14.41 1.50 -15.06
CA ASP A 36 -15.37 0.63 -14.36
C ASP A 36 -15.83 1.17 -13.00
N GLY A 37 -15.41 2.39 -12.65
CA GLY A 37 -15.78 3.06 -11.40
C GLY A 37 -14.94 2.68 -10.18
N ARG A 38 -13.94 1.80 -10.32
CA ARG A 38 -13.01 1.46 -9.23
C ARG A 38 -11.89 2.50 -9.09
N THR A 39 -11.25 2.52 -7.93
CA THR A 39 -10.00 3.27 -7.71
C THR A 39 -8.84 2.46 -8.27
N ALA A 40 -8.23 2.93 -9.35
CA ALA A 40 -7.02 2.34 -9.92
C ALA A 40 -5.79 2.85 -9.17
N VAL A 41 -4.93 1.94 -8.72
CA VAL A 41 -3.62 2.27 -8.16
C VAL A 41 -2.60 2.32 -9.29
N ILE A 42 -1.94 3.47 -9.45
CA ILE A 42 -0.94 3.68 -10.49
C ILE A 42 0.40 3.13 -10.02
N LEU A 43 0.88 2.12 -10.72
CA LEU A 43 2.12 1.40 -10.40
C LEU A 43 3.19 1.67 -11.46
N GLU A 44 4.42 1.83 -11.01
CA GLU A 44 5.61 1.74 -11.84
C GLU A 44 5.78 0.29 -12.35
N PRO A 45 6.47 0.05 -13.48
CA PRO A 45 6.64 -1.31 -14.01
C PRO A 45 7.21 -2.32 -13.01
N ALA A 46 8.17 -1.90 -12.19
CA ALA A 46 8.77 -2.75 -11.15
C ALA A 46 7.78 -3.08 -10.02
N GLU A 47 6.97 -2.11 -9.61
CA GLU A 47 5.93 -2.30 -8.59
C GLU A 47 4.83 -3.23 -9.09
N ARG A 48 4.43 -3.09 -10.36
CA ARG A 48 3.48 -4.02 -11.00
C ARG A 48 4.03 -5.44 -11.00
N GLN A 49 5.31 -5.61 -11.29
CA GLN A 49 5.94 -6.93 -11.27
C GLN A 49 5.91 -7.53 -9.85
N ALA A 50 6.23 -6.75 -8.83
CA ALA A 50 6.15 -7.18 -7.42
C ALA A 50 4.72 -7.62 -7.04
N VAL A 51 3.70 -6.84 -7.38
CA VAL A 51 2.29 -7.22 -7.13
C VAL A 51 1.93 -8.54 -7.84
N LEU A 52 2.35 -8.71 -9.10
CA LEU A 52 2.08 -9.94 -9.84
C LEU A 52 2.84 -11.16 -9.28
N GLU A 53 3.98 -10.95 -8.64
CA GLU A 53 4.73 -12.01 -7.95
C GLU A 53 3.99 -12.44 -6.67
N GLU A 54 3.57 -11.48 -5.85
CA GLU A 54 2.75 -11.72 -4.67
C GLU A 54 1.43 -12.43 -5.01
N MET A 55 0.76 -12.03 -6.11
CA MET A 55 -0.46 -12.72 -6.57
C MET A 55 -0.22 -14.18 -6.97
N ARG A 56 0.96 -14.50 -7.54
CA ARG A 56 1.31 -15.90 -7.87
C ARG A 56 1.60 -16.70 -6.61
N LEU A 57 2.36 -16.12 -5.67
CA LEU A 57 2.64 -16.73 -4.38
C LEU A 57 1.35 -17.03 -3.60
N LEU A 58 0.41 -16.08 -3.57
CA LEU A 58 -0.90 -16.27 -2.94
C LEU A 58 -1.70 -17.40 -3.59
N LEU A 59 -1.67 -17.49 -4.92
CA LEU A 59 -2.35 -18.55 -5.66
C LEU A 59 -1.72 -19.92 -5.40
N GLU A 60 -0.39 -20.02 -5.44
CA GLU A 60 0.34 -21.26 -5.12
C GLU A 60 0.03 -21.72 -3.69
N THR A 61 0.09 -20.80 -2.73
CA THR A 61 -0.22 -21.12 -1.34
C THR A 61 -1.66 -21.57 -1.16
N THR A 62 -2.60 -20.95 -1.87
CA THR A 62 -4.01 -21.37 -1.84
C THR A 62 -4.18 -22.80 -2.33
N GLN A 63 -3.46 -23.19 -3.39
CA GLN A 63 -3.47 -24.57 -3.88
C GLN A 63 -2.92 -25.54 -2.83
N THR A 64 -1.77 -25.22 -2.22
CA THR A 64 -1.18 -26.02 -1.15
C THR A 64 -2.12 -26.18 0.05
N VAL A 65 -2.81 -25.10 0.45
CA VAL A 65 -3.79 -25.15 1.54
C VAL A 65 -4.97 -26.05 1.17
N VAL A 66 -5.50 -25.96 -0.04
CA VAL A 66 -6.62 -26.80 -0.50
C VAL A 66 -6.21 -28.28 -0.56
N GLU A 67 -5.00 -28.58 -1.04
CA GLU A 67 -4.46 -29.94 -1.06
C GLU A 67 -4.27 -30.50 0.35
N ALA A 68 -3.71 -29.71 1.27
CA ALA A 68 -3.56 -30.10 2.67
C ALA A 68 -4.91 -30.37 3.34
N LEU A 69 -5.92 -29.52 3.08
CA LEU A 69 -7.29 -29.72 3.56
C LEU A 69 -7.92 -31.01 3.01
N ALA A 70 -7.70 -31.33 1.73
CA ALA A 70 -8.21 -32.56 1.11
C ALA A 70 -7.62 -33.84 1.74
N ASN A 71 -6.46 -33.72 2.40
CA ASN A 71 -5.77 -34.80 3.10
C ASN A 71 -5.94 -34.75 4.63
N ASP A 72 -6.83 -33.89 5.15
CA ASP A 72 -7.03 -33.64 6.59
C ASP A 72 -5.73 -33.24 7.34
N ASP A 73 -4.74 -32.66 6.64
CA ASP A 73 -3.45 -32.25 7.22
C ASP A 73 -3.47 -30.77 7.63
N LEU A 74 -3.98 -30.50 8.83
CA LEU A 74 -4.04 -29.14 9.37
C LEU A 74 -2.66 -28.54 9.71
N ALA A 75 -1.63 -29.38 9.94
CA ALA A 75 -0.27 -28.89 10.18
C ALA A 75 0.32 -28.32 8.89
N ALA A 76 0.09 -28.97 7.76
CA ALA A 76 0.47 -28.47 6.44
C ALA A 76 -0.28 -27.18 6.07
N VAL A 77 -1.57 -27.07 6.40
CA VAL A 77 -2.34 -25.83 6.23
C VAL A 77 -1.70 -24.68 6.99
N GLU A 78 -1.38 -24.88 8.27
CA GLU A 78 -0.79 -23.85 9.12
C GLU A 78 0.61 -23.43 8.62
N ALA A 79 1.42 -24.41 8.19
CA ALA A 79 2.74 -24.17 7.63
C ALA A 79 2.69 -23.36 6.31
N ALA A 80 1.71 -23.64 5.45
CA ALA A 80 1.53 -22.93 4.18
C ALA A 80 0.97 -21.51 4.38
N ALA A 81 -0.04 -21.34 5.24
CA ALA A 81 -0.75 -20.07 5.38
C ALA A 81 0.01 -19.00 6.19
N ARG A 82 0.75 -19.41 7.22
CA ARG A 82 1.40 -18.48 8.15
C ARG A 82 2.39 -17.51 7.48
N PRO A 83 3.27 -17.93 6.55
CA PRO A 83 4.23 -17.03 5.90
C PRO A 83 3.58 -15.91 5.08
N ILE A 84 2.44 -16.17 4.43
CA ILE A 84 1.76 -15.22 3.53
C ILE A 84 0.67 -14.39 4.21
N GLY A 85 0.35 -14.70 5.47
CA GLY A 85 -0.64 -13.98 6.27
C GLY A 85 -0.06 -12.71 6.90
N SER A 86 -0.38 -12.47 8.17
CA SER A 86 0.14 -11.29 8.91
C SER A 86 1.67 -11.22 8.96
N ALA A 87 2.35 -12.36 8.82
CA ALA A 87 3.81 -12.42 8.78
C ALA A 87 4.40 -11.77 7.50
N ALA A 88 3.67 -11.79 6.38
CA ALA A 88 4.09 -11.16 5.12
C ALA A 88 3.95 -9.62 5.12
N ILE A 89 3.21 -9.04 6.07
CA ILE A 89 3.03 -7.57 6.10
C ILE A 89 4.39 -6.85 6.24
N ALA A 90 5.37 -7.48 6.87
CA ALA A 90 6.73 -6.96 7.01
C ALA A 90 7.53 -6.97 5.69
N THR A 91 7.16 -7.80 4.72
CA THR A 91 7.92 -7.98 3.46
C THR A 91 7.42 -7.07 2.34
N VAL A 92 6.27 -6.42 2.49
CA VAL A 92 5.75 -5.49 1.49
C VAL A 92 6.50 -4.16 1.53
N ASP A 93 7.07 -3.79 0.38
CA ASP A 93 7.78 -2.54 0.18
C ASP A 93 6.94 -1.32 0.63
N PHE A 94 7.58 -0.41 1.37
CA PHE A 94 6.91 0.74 1.93
C PHE A 94 6.34 1.68 0.86
N ARG A 95 7.02 1.85 -0.28
CA ARG A 95 6.57 2.73 -1.37
C ARG A 95 5.30 2.19 -2.00
N LEU A 96 5.18 0.87 -2.13
CA LEU A 96 3.98 0.23 -2.64
C LEU A 96 2.80 0.40 -1.66
N ARG A 97 3.03 0.20 -0.36
CA ARG A 97 2.00 0.44 0.68
C ARG A 97 1.53 1.88 0.72
N ALA A 98 2.43 2.84 0.53
CA ALA A 98 2.09 4.27 0.51
C ALA A 98 1.19 4.68 -0.67
N LYS A 99 1.01 3.83 -1.68
CA LYS A 99 0.11 4.07 -2.83
C LYS A 99 -1.31 3.53 -2.62
N LEU A 100 -1.57 2.83 -1.52
CA LEU A 100 -2.89 2.31 -1.23
C LEU A 100 -3.88 3.46 -0.92
N PRO A 101 -5.13 3.36 -1.38
CA PRO A 101 -6.18 4.30 -0.99
C PRO A 101 -6.43 4.27 0.53
N LEU A 102 -6.80 5.40 1.12
CA LEU A 102 -6.98 5.54 2.58
C LEU A 102 -8.10 4.67 3.16
N GLU A 103 -9.02 4.20 2.34
CA GLU A 103 -10.10 3.30 2.76
C GLU A 103 -9.67 1.85 3.06
N PHE A 104 -8.44 1.46 2.72
CA PHE A 104 -7.87 0.12 2.94
C PHE A 104 -6.86 0.10 4.09
#